data_AF-I1E056-F1
#
_entry.id   AF-I1E056-F1
#
_cell.length_a   1.000
_cell.length_b   1.000
_cell.length_c   1.000
_cell.angle_alpha   90.00
_cell.angle_beta   90.00
_cell.angle_gamma   90.00
#
_symmetry.space_group_name_H-M   'P 1'
#
loop_
_entity.id
_entity.type
_entity.pdbx_description
1 polymer ?
#
loop_
_entity_poly.entity_id
_entity_poly.type
_entity_poly.pdbx_seq_one_letter_code
_entity_poly.pdbx_strand_id
1 'polypeptide(L)'
;MRFSAYLKLRWRCFYAASQQLIQQLQQLVLWILVLLGPALAALGFMLLLALGLLYQPGLAATERLLLCWCLLSGQTLLLWLYQQAILASRYRLFLRSFAITPLWQRSVDILLMFVCSPILVLHLLIIAGADLSQWHTVLPQLCFALLQLLFALSALYRPRPTVTLLLLCLPALLLLPLPFSTGLGVLALIWLCSLLPIRLSLPKISSHSPLLFWCQLWRQQMAQWLSRLMLILLCLLIAYISLKQRPDLAALISYSAGLLLLLVSASMQLNSNNTVQLYQLFFQLYPPVLKQWQFLPPLLLGLLSGTLLTLLGPPASLLLLLLPAFVVSWYLAWRQPQRFVGGWLAASLLSSGLYILLGIG
;
A
#
# COMPACT_ATOMS: atom_id res chain seq x y z
N MET A 1 -21.11 32.11 -3.76
CA MET A 1 -20.78 31.78 -5.18
C MET A 1 -19.33 31.33 -5.40
N ARG A 2 -18.32 31.93 -4.75
CA ARG A 2 -16.90 31.57 -5.01
C ARG A 2 -16.52 30.14 -4.61
N PHE A 3 -17.06 29.61 -3.51
CA PHE A 3 -16.74 28.25 -3.07
C PHE A 3 -17.30 27.14 -3.97
N SER A 4 -18.56 27.24 -4.40
CA SER A 4 -19.17 26.21 -5.24
C SER A 4 -18.48 26.08 -6.59
N ALA A 5 -18.05 27.20 -7.18
CA ALA A 5 -17.22 27.21 -8.38
C ALA A 5 -15.85 26.55 -8.14
N TYR A 6 -15.19 26.87 -7.02
CA TYR A 6 -13.94 26.24 -6.63
C TYR A 6 -14.08 24.73 -6.39
N LEU A 7 -15.12 24.29 -5.69
CA LEU A 7 -15.41 22.88 -5.47
C LEU A 7 -15.62 22.14 -6.79
N LYS A 8 -16.41 22.70 -7.72
CA LYS A 8 -16.61 22.12 -9.06
C LYS A 8 -15.30 22.01 -9.84
N LEU A 9 -14.44 23.03 -9.78
CA LEU A 9 -13.12 23.00 -10.40
C LEU A 9 -12.25 21.90 -9.78
N ARG A 10 -12.17 21.85 -8.44
CA ARG A 10 -11.40 20.83 -7.71
C ARG A 10 -11.88 19.42 -8.02
N TRP A 11 -13.20 19.22 -8.11
CA TRP A 11 -13.80 17.95 -8.50
C TRP A 11 -13.39 17.54 -9.91
N ARG A 12 -13.39 18.46 -10.88
CA ARG A 12 -12.92 18.18 -12.26
C ARG A 12 -11.44 17.82 -12.29
N CYS A 13 -10.59 18.56 -11.58
CA CYS A 13 -9.16 18.25 -11.48
C CYS A 13 -8.94 16.86 -10.87
N PHE A 14 -9.67 16.54 -9.80
CA PHE A 14 -9.63 15.24 -9.16
C PHE A 14 -10.08 14.13 -10.13
N TYR A 15 -11.22 14.30 -10.79
CA TYR A 15 -11.76 13.35 -11.75
C TYR A 15 -10.78 13.07 -12.90
N ALA A 16 -10.19 14.11 -13.50
CA ALA A 16 -9.20 13.95 -14.57
C ALA A 16 -7.94 13.21 -14.09
N ALA A 17 -7.42 13.54 -12.91
CA ALA A 17 -6.26 12.85 -12.33
C ALA A 17 -6.57 11.38 -11.98
N SER A 18 -7.74 11.11 -11.41
CA SER A 18 -8.23 9.76 -11.11
C SER A 18 -8.45 8.95 -12.39
N GLN A 19 -8.98 9.55 -13.45
CA GLN A 19 -9.09 8.90 -14.75
C GLN A 19 -7.72 8.51 -15.31
N GLN A 20 -6.70 9.35 -15.17
CA GLN A 20 -5.34 8.99 -15.59
C GLN A 20 -4.78 7.80 -14.80
N LEU A 21 -5.01 7.76 -13.48
CA LEU A 21 -4.64 6.62 -12.64
C LEU A 21 -5.39 5.34 -13.06
N ILE A 22 -6.70 5.45 -13.34
CA ILE A 22 -7.52 4.33 -13.79
C ILE A 22 -7.12 3.87 -15.19
N GLN A 23 -6.74 4.79 -16.09
CA GLN A 23 -6.22 4.46 -17.42
C GLN A 23 -4.89 3.70 -17.35
N GLN A 24 -4.00 4.05 -16.41
CA GLN A 24 -2.80 3.26 -16.14
C GLN A 24 -3.13 1.84 -15.64
N LEU A 25 -4.31 1.68 -15.03
CA LEU A 25 -4.84 0.39 -14.54
C LEU A 25 -5.80 -0.27 -15.53
N GLN A 26 -6.11 0.29 -16.71
CA GLN A 26 -7.20 -0.18 -17.57
C GLN A 26 -7.05 -1.64 -18.00
N GLN A 27 -5.81 -2.08 -18.23
CA GLN A 27 -5.55 -3.48 -18.52
C GLN A 27 -5.84 -4.36 -17.29
N LEU A 28 -5.44 -3.95 -16.09
CA LEU A 28 -5.71 -4.67 -14.85
C LEU A 28 -7.21 -4.69 -14.50
N VAL A 29 -7.90 -3.55 -14.62
CA VAL A 29 -9.31 -3.39 -14.20
C VAL A 29 -10.24 -4.24 -15.06
N LEU A 30 -9.99 -4.33 -16.37
CA LEU A 30 -10.82 -5.14 -17.25
C LEU A 30 -10.68 -6.63 -16.93
N TRP A 31 -9.45 -7.09 -16.61
CA TRP A 31 -9.21 -8.46 -16.15
C TRP A 31 -9.74 -8.72 -14.73
N ILE A 32 -9.62 -7.78 -13.79
CA ILE A 32 -10.22 -7.90 -12.44
C ILE A 32 -11.75 -7.92 -12.52
N LEU A 33 -12.37 -7.12 -13.37
CA LEU A 33 -13.83 -7.06 -13.48
C LEU A 33 -14.39 -8.35 -14.11
N VAL A 34 -13.74 -8.86 -15.16
CA VAL A 34 -14.16 -10.07 -15.86
C VAL A 34 -13.89 -11.34 -15.04
N LEU A 35 -12.77 -11.40 -14.32
CA LEU A 35 -12.31 -12.61 -13.63
C LEU A 35 -12.65 -12.63 -12.13
N LEU A 36 -12.88 -11.46 -11.52
CA LEU A 36 -13.06 -11.27 -10.09
C LEU A 36 -14.38 -10.55 -9.73
N GLY A 37 -15.34 -10.41 -10.66
CA GLY A 37 -16.65 -9.77 -10.39
C GLY A 37 -17.33 -10.24 -9.08
N PRO A 38 -17.46 -11.57 -8.83
CA PRO A 38 -17.95 -12.09 -7.55
C PRO A 38 -17.00 -11.80 -6.37
N ALA A 39 -15.70 -11.79 -6.62
CA ALA A 39 -14.69 -11.53 -5.62
C ALA A 39 -14.61 -10.04 -5.22
N LEU A 40 -15.10 -9.09 -6.03
CA LEU A 40 -15.23 -7.68 -5.63
C LEU A 40 -16.28 -7.52 -4.52
N ALA A 41 -17.42 -8.22 -4.63
CA ALA A 41 -18.40 -8.29 -3.56
C ALA A 41 -17.82 -8.99 -2.32
N ALA A 42 -17.07 -10.09 -2.52
CA ALA A 42 -16.35 -10.76 -1.44
C ALA A 42 -15.28 -9.86 -0.79
N LEU A 43 -14.57 -9.01 -1.54
CA LEU A 43 -13.59 -8.06 -1.00
C LEU A 43 -14.27 -6.98 -0.15
N GLY A 44 -15.40 -6.45 -0.61
CA GLY A 44 -16.23 -5.55 0.19
C GLY A 44 -16.73 -6.22 1.48
N PHE A 45 -17.21 -7.47 1.37
CA PHE A 45 -17.64 -8.28 2.51
C PHE A 45 -16.49 -8.62 3.46
N MET A 46 -15.29 -8.91 2.94
CA MET A 46 -14.09 -9.18 3.73
C MET A 46 -13.61 -7.94 4.49
N LEU A 47 -13.82 -6.75 3.94
CA LEU A 47 -13.52 -5.49 4.61
C LEU A 47 -14.52 -5.23 5.74
N LEU A 48 -15.81 -5.49 5.50
CA LEU A 48 -16.86 -5.48 6.52
C LEU A 48 -16.63 -6.55 7.59
N LEU A 49 -16.16 -7.74 7.21
CA LEU A 49 -15.81 -8.83 8.11
C LEU A 49 -14.58 -8.47 8.93
N ALA A 50 -13.51 -7.94 8.32
CA ALA A 50 -12.32 -7.49 9.04
C ALA A 50 -12.64 -6.39 10.05
N LEU A 51 -13.54 -5.46 9.67
CA LEU A 51 -14.11 -4.51 10.61
C LEU A 51 -14.88 -5.26 11.70
N GLY A 52 -15.84 -6.12 11.35
CA GLY A 52 -16.64 -6.97 12.24
C GLY A 52 -15.85 -7.85 13.21
N LEU A 53 -14.67 -8.33 12.82
CA LEU A 53 -13.77 -9.12 13.66
C LEU A 53 -13.13 -8.26 14.77
N LEU A 54 -12.98 -6.95 14.57
CA LEU A 54 -12.62 -6.05 15.67
C LEU A 54 -13.70 -6.00 16.77
N TYR A 55 -14.95 -6.34 16.42
CA TYR A 55 -16.11 -6.33 17.33
C TYR A 55 -16.23 -7.64 18.13
N GLN A 56 -15.58 -8.73 17.70
CA GLN A 56 -15.70 -10.02 18.40
C GLN A 56 -14.83 -10.05 19.66
N PRO A 57 -15.41 -10.20 20.86
CA PRO A 57 -14.67 -10.22 22.13
C PRO A 57 -13.77 -11.46 22.30
N GLY A 58 -13.90 -12.48 21.45
CA GLY A 58 -13.10 -13.71 21.51
C GLY A 58 -11.70 -13.63 20.86
N LEU A 59 -11.42 -12.63 20.03
CA LEU A 59 -10.11 -12.49 19.37
C LEU A 59 -9.04 -11.98 20.32
N ALA A 60 -7.82 -12.51 20.25
CA ALA A 60 -6.70 -12.04 21.06
C ALA A 60 -6.41 -10.54 20.81
N ALA A 61 -6.06 -9.80 21.86
CA ALA A 61 -5.83 -8.35 21.78
C ALA A 61 -4.75 -8.00 20.74
N THR A 62 -3.71 -8.81 20.63
CA THR A 62 -2.61 -8.66 19.67
C THR A 62 -3.11 -8.76 18.22
N GLU A 63 -3.99 -9.71 17.91
CA GLU A 63 -4.54 -9.91 16.57
C GLU A 63 -5.45 -8.75 16.16
N ARG A 64 -6.25 -8.22 17.09
CA ARG A 64 -7.05 -7.02 16.83
C ARG A 64 -6.18 -5.80 16.56
N LEU A 65 -5.08 -5.64 17.29
CA LEU A 65 -4.12 -4.55 17.07
C LEU A 65 -3.41 -4.69 15.71
N LEU A 66 -3.05 -5.91 15.31
CA LEU A 66 -2.48 -6.16 13.98
C LEU A 66 -3.49 -5.88 12.87
N LEU A 67 -4.76 -6.22 13.05
CA LEU A 67 -5.84 -5.83 12.13
C LEU A 67 -6.00 -4.31 12.05
N CYS A 68 -6.00 -3.61 13.18
CA CYS A 68 -6.01 -2.15 13.21
C CYS A 68 -4.82 -1.56 12.43
N TRP A 69 -3.62 -2.10 12.63
CA TRP A 69 -2.44 -1.69 11.88
C TRP A 69 -2.59 -1.97 10.37
N CYS A 70 -3.15 -3.12 9.97
CA CYS A 70 -3.41 -3.47 8.56
C CYS A 70 -4.40 -2.50 7.91
N LEU A 71 -5.47 -2.13 8.61
CA LEU A 71 -6.46 -1.18 8.10
C LEU A 71 -5.87 0.23 7.96
N LEU A 72 -5.07 0.69 8.94
CA LEU A 72 -4.39 1.98 8.87
C LEU A 72 -3.34 2.02 7.76
N SER A 73 -2.52 0.97 7.64
CA SER A 73 -1.49 0.87 6.60
C SER A 73 -2.11 0.83 5.20
N GLY A 74 -3.17 0.03 5.00
CA GLY A 74 -3.91 -0.02 3.74
C GLY A 74 -4.52 1.33 3.37
N GLN A 75 -5.21 1.98 4.31
CA GLN A 75 -5.79 3.30 4.11
C GLN A 75 -4.74 4.36 3.78
N THR A 76 -3.64 4.40 4.53
CA THR A 76 -2.57 5.39 4.34
C THR A 76 -1.85 5.21 3.01
N LEU A 77 -1.59 3.97 2.58
CA LEU A 77 -1.03 3.68 1.25
C LEU A 77 -1.94 4.14 0.11
N LEU A 78 -3.24 3.85 0.23
CA LEU A 78 -4.22 4.23 -0.78
C LEU A 78 -4.32 5.77 -0.87
N LEU A 79 -4.37 6.46 0.27
CA LEU A 79 -4.35 7.93 0.29
C LEU A 79 -3.05 8.51 -0.24
N TRP A 80 -1.90 7.86 -0.02
CA TRP A 80 -0.65 8.28 -0.60
C TRP A 80 -0.67 8.20 -2.13
N LEU A 81 -1.28 7.15 -2.70
CA LEU A 81 -1.45 7.00 -4.15
C LEU A 81 -2.33 8.12 -4.73
N TYR A 82 -3.45 8.43 -4.07
CA TYR A 82 -4.36 9.49 -4.52
C TYR A 82 -3.95 10.90 -4.09
N GLN A 83 -2.91 11.06 -3.27
CA GLN A 83 -2.51 12.34 -2.67
C GLN A 83 -2.37 13.46 -3.71
N GLN A 84 -1.70 13.17 -4.83
CA GLN A 84 -1.46 14.15 -5.88
C GLN A 84 -2.76 14.60 -6.57
N ALA A 85 -3.73 13.69 -6.70
CA ALA A 85 -5.06 13.95 -7.26
C ALA A 85 -5.92 14.74 -6.25
N ILE A 86 -5.94 14.31 -4.99
CA ILE A 86 -6.70 14.98 -3.92
C ILE A 86 -6.24 16.42 -3.78
N LEU A 87 -4.93 16.67 -3.65
CA LEU A 87 -4.35 18.02 -3.47
C LEU A 87 -4.25 18.83 -4.76
N ALA A 88 -4.63 18.25 -5.91
CA ALA A 88 -4.46 18.86 -7.24
C ALA A 88 -3.06 19.46 -7.45
N SER A 89 -2.03 18.70 -7.08
CA SER A 89 -0.64 19.18 -6.99
C SER A 89 -0.12 19.85 -8.28
N ARG A 90 -0.52 19.32 -9.45
CA ARG A 90 -0.19 19.88 -10.78
C ARG A 90 -0.75 21.27 -11.02
N TYR A 91 -1.93 21.56 -10.47
CA TYR A 91 -2.64 22.83 -10.66
C TYR A 91 -2.52 23.76 -9.45
N ARG A 92 -1.65 23.43 -8.49
CA ARG A 92 -1.62 24.10 -7.17
C ARG A 92 -1.28 25.58 -7.25
N LEU A 93 -0.41 25.98 -8.18
CA LEU A 93 -0.08 27.39 -8.42
C LEU A 93 -1.28 28.16 -8.95
N PHE A 94 -2.01 27.58 -9.91
CA PHE A 94 -3.25 28.15 -10.44
C PHE A 94 -4.35 28.22 -9.37
N LEU A 95 -4.52 27.18 -8.56
CA LEU A 95 -5.54 27.18 -7.51
C LEU A 95 -5.27 28.22 -6.41
N ARG A 96 -4.01 28.60 -6.18
CA ARG A 96 -3.65 29.67 -5.23
C ARG A 96 -4.07 31.07 -5.70
N SER A 97 -4.24 31.30 -7.00
CA SER A 97 -4.64 32.62 -7.52
C SER A 97 -6.10 32.99 -7.22
N PHE A 98 -6.96 32.01 -6.89
CA PHE A 98 -8.38 32.25 -6.58
C PHE A 98 -8.63 32.98 -5.25
N ALA A 99 -7.58 33.32 -4.47
CA ALA A 99 -7.66 34.04 -3.20
C ALA A 99 -8.69 33.44 -2.21
N ILE A 100 -8.77 32.11 -2.17
CA ILE A 100 -9.67 31.37 -1.27
C ILE A 100 -9.02 31.16 0.08
N THR A 101 -9.80 31.31 1.15
CA THR A 101 -9.34 31.11 2.52
C THR A 101 -8.84 29.67 2.74
N PRO A 102 -7.79 29.47 3.54
CA PRO A 102 -7.16 28.16 3.73
C PRO A 102 -8.11 27.12 4.35
N LEU A 103 -9.09 27.58 5.15
CA LEU A 103 -10.12 26.70 5.73
C LEU A 103 -10.95 26.02 4.65
N TRP A 104 -11.45 26.77 3.67
CA TRP A 104 -12.28 26.22 2.60
C TRP A 104 -11.46 25.29 1.68
N GLN A 105 -10.17 25.60 1.47
CA GLN A 105 -9.28 24.69 0.75
C GLN A 105 -9.16 23.35 1.49
N ARG A 106 -8.91 23.39 2.81
CA ARG A 106 -8.84 22.18 3.65
C ARG A 106 -10.15 21.41 3.67
N SER A 107 -11.31 22.08 3.70
CA SER A 107 -12.60 21.40 3.66
C SER A 107 -12.79 20.61 2.36
N VAL A 108 -12.37 21.15 1.22
CA VAL A 108 -12.40 20.42 -0.07
C VAL A 108 -11.42 19.26 -0.06
N ASP A 109 -10.22 19.47 0.47
CA ASP A 109 -9.20 18.41 0.59
C ASP A 109 -9.73 17.24 1.44
N ILE A 110 -10.40 17.54 2.56
CA ILE A 110 -11.03 16.55 3.45
C ILE A 110 -12.19 15.83 2.74
N LEU A 111 -13.06 16.55 2.03
CA LEU A 111 -14.17 15.95 1.29
C LEU A 111 -13.65 14.95 0.24
N LEU A 112 -12.65 15.35 -0.55
CA LEU A 112 -12.03 14.48 -1.55
C LEU A 112 -11.28 13.31 -0.91
N MET A 113 -10.68 13.50 0.26
CA MET A 113 -10.05 12.44 1.04
C MET A 113 -11.07 11.37 1.45
N PHE A 114 -12.28 11.75 1.91
CA PHE A 114 -13.33 10.78 2.25
C PHE A 114 -13.76 9.94 1.05
N VAL A 115 -13.88 10.55 -0.14
CA VAL A 115 -14.18 9.81 -1.39
C VAL A 115 -13.10 8.76 -1.68
N CYS A 116 -11.84 9.07 -1.36
CA CYS A 116 -10.72 8.16 -1.53
C CYS A 116 -10.50 7.24 -0.32
N SER A 117 -11.34 7.23 0.72
CA SER A 117 -11.08 6.48 1.95
C SER A 117 -12.26 5.57 2.31
N PRO A 118 -12.57 4.55 1.47
CA PRO A 118 -13.74 3.69 1.67
C PRO A 118 -13.69 2.95 3.01
N ILE A 119 -12.50 2.58 3.50
CA ILE A 119 -12.32 1.91 4.81
C ILE A 119 -12.88 2.77 5.95
N LEU A 120 -12.52 4.05 5.99
CA LEU A 120 -12.98 5.00 7.01
C LEU A 120 -14.49 5.25 6.90
N VAL A 121 -15.00 5.43 5.68
CA VAL A 121 -16.44 5.66 5.46
C VAL A 121 -17.26 4.46 5.90
N LEU A 122 -16.85 3.24 5.52
CA LEU A 122 -17.49 2.00 5.95
C LEU A 122 -17.44 1.86 7.47
N HIS A 123 -16.29 2.10 8.09
CA HIS A 123 -16.16 2.01 9.55
C HIS A 123 -17.07 3.00 10.28
N LEU A 124 -17.17 4.24 9.79
CA LEU A 124 -18.10 5.25 10.34
C LEU A 124 -19.57 4.84 10.15
N LEU A 125 -19.93 4.24 9.01
CA LEU A 125 -21.28 3.71 8.77
C LEU A 125 -21.62 2.57 9.73
N ILE A 126 -20.68 1.66 10.00
CA ILE A 126 -20.88 0.57 10.96
C ILE A 126 -21.09 1.12 12.36
N ILE A 127 -20.28 2.10 12.79
CA ILE A 127 -20.45 2.75 14.10
C ILE A 127 -21.81 3.46 14.19
N ALA A 128 -22.23 4.15 13.13
CA ALA A 128 -23.51 4.85 13.10
C ALA A 128 -24.72 3.90 13.14
N GLY A 129 -24.57 2.67 12.66
CA GLY A 129 -25.58 1.62 12.70
C GLY A 129 -25.57 0.76 13.97
N ALA A 130 -24.69 1.03 14.94
CA ALA A 130 -24.59 0.23 16.16
C ALA A 130 -25.70 0.58 17.17
N ASP A 131 -26.29 -0.45 17.78
CA ASP A 131 -27.33 -0.28 18.80
C ASP A 131 -26.81 0.43 20.06
N LEU A 132 -27.65 1.31 20.63
CA LEU A 132 -27.35 2.08 21.84
C LEU A 132 -26.99 1.18 23.04
N SER A 133 -27.56 -0.03 23.11
CA SER A 133 -27.30 -1.00 24.17
C SER A 133 -25.87 -1.57 24.15
N GLN A 134 -25.17 -1.50 23.01
CA GLN A 134 -23.83 -2.05 22.82
C GLN A 134 -22.71 -1.00 22.91
N TRP A 135 -23.02 0.25 23.29
CA TRP A 135 -22.09 1.39 23.24
C TRP A 135 -20.79 1.23 24.02
N HIS A 136 -20.77 0.42 25.09
CA HIS A 136 -19.55 0.08 25.83
C HIS A 136 -18.53 -0.66 24.96
N THR A 137 -18.98 -1.41 23.95
CA THR A 137 -18.12 -2.04 22.92
C THR A 137 -17.73 -1.09 21.79
N VAL A 138 -18.49 0.00 21.61
CA VAL A 138 -18.31 1.00 20.55
C VAL A 138 -17.24 2.04 20.90
N LEU A 139 -16.99 2.33 22.18
CA LEU A 139 -16.02 3.36 22.59
C LEU A 139 -14.60 3.13 22.03
N PRO A 140 -13.99 1.93 22.10
CA PRO A 140 -12.70 1.67 21.48
C PRO A 140 -12.71 1.81 19.95
N GLN A 141 -13.86 1.59 19.32
CA GLN A 141 -14.05 1.72 17.87
C GLN A 141 -14.14 3.18 17.44
N LEU A 142 -14.82 4.02 18.22
CA LEU A 142 -14.79 5.46 18.05
C LEU A 142 -13.36 6.00 18.16
N CYS A 143 -12.59 5.53 19.14
CA CYS A 143 -11.17 5.86 19.25
C CYS A 143 -10.39 5.43 18.01
N PHE A 144 -10.64 4.22 17.50
CA PHE A 144 -9.98 3.73 16.29
C PHE A 144 -10.41 4.50 15.03
N ALA A 145 -11.68 4.85 14.87
CA ALA A 145 -12.18 5.65 13.75
C ALA A 145 -11.59 7.06 13.76
N LEU A 146 -11.48 7.67 14.94
CA LEU A 146 -10.77 8.94 15.11
C LEU A 146 -9.30 8.79 14.71
N LEU A 147 -8.64 7.71 15.14
CA LEU A 147 -7.27 7.43 14.76
C LEU A 147 -7.10 7.23 13.25
N GLN A 148 -8.02 6.51 12.59
CA GLN A 148 -8.06 6.37 11.13
C GLN A 148 -8.20 7.73 10.43
N LEU A 149 -9.07 8.62 10.93
CA LEU A 149 -9.20 9.97 10.40
C LEU A 149 -7.90 10.78 10.55
N LEU A 150 -7.27 10.69 11.72
CA LEU A 150 -6.01 11.36 12.02
C LEU A 150 -4.86 10.86 11.11
N PHE A 151 -4.75 9.54 10.89
CA PHE A 151 -3.81 8.94 9.96
C PHE A 151 -4.14 9.28 8.49
N ALA A 152 -5.41 9.44 8.14
CA ALA A 152 -5.81 9.88 6.80
C ALA A 152 -5.32 11.31 6.50
N LEU A 153 -5.53 12.22 7.44
CA LEU A 153 -5.07 13.60 7.34
C LEU A 153 -3.54 13.67 7.27
N SER A 154 -2.85 12.91 8.12
CA SER A 154 -1.40 12.88 8.11
C SER A 154 -0.85 12.26 6.82
N ALA A 155 -1.47 11.20 6.29
CA ALA A 155 -1.10 10.64 4.98
C ALA A 155 -1.32 11.63 3.84
N LEU A 156 -2.38 12.45 3.90
CA LEU A 156 -2.67 13.45 2.88
C LEU A 156 -1.61 14.57 2.86
N TYR A 157 -1.19 15.08 4.02
CA TYR A 157 -0.27 16.23 4.08
C TYR A 157 1.20 15.84 4.26
N ARG A 158 1.48 14.69 4.87
CA ARG A 158 2.82 14.21 5.25
C ARG A 158 2.93 12.67 5.12
N PRO A 159 2.78 12.10 3.92
CA PRO A 159 2.72 10.64 3.72
C PRO A 159 4.02 9.91 4.10
N ARG A 160 5.18 10.52 3.89
CA ARG A 160 6.47 9.88 4.17
C ARG A 160 6.68 9.61 5.66
N PRO A 161 6.64 10.62 6.55
CA PRO A 161 6.84 10.37 7.98
C PRO A 161 5.77 9.44 8.56
N THR A 162 4.53 9.50 8.07
CA THR A 162 3.46 8.62 8.55
C THR A 162 3.72 7.17 8.21
N VAL A 163 4.14 6.90 6.97
CA VAL A 163 4.50 5.55 6.54
C VAL A 163 5.73 5.03 7.29
N THR A 164 6.78 5.85 7.45
CA THR A 164 7.98 5.42 8.19
C THR A 164 7.66 5.09 9.64
N LEU A 165 6.79 5.88 10.27
CA LEU A 165 6.41 5.65 11.67
C LEU A 165 5.51 4.42 11.82
N LEU A 166 4.60 4.17 10.88
CA LEU A 166 3.83 2.93 10.83
C LEU A 166 4.74 1.70 10.69
N LEU A 167 5.77 1.77 9.85
CA LEU A 167 6.77 0.71 9.70
C LEU A 167 7.54 0.45 11.00
N LEU A 168 8.05 1.51 11.63
CA LEU A 168 8.83 1.40 12.87
C LEU A 168 7.99 0.90 14.05
N CYS A 169 6.68 1.10 14.02
CA CYS A 169 5.75 0.64 15.05
C CYS A 169 5.50 -0.88 15.02
N LEU A 170 5.51 -1.49 13.84
CA LEU A 170 5.10 -2.89 13.67
C LEU A 170 5.90 -3.87 14.56
N PRO A 171 7.24 -3.77 14.67
CA PRO A 171 8.00 -4.61 15.60
C PRO A 171 7.57 -4.44 17.07
N ALA A 172 7.27 -3.22 17.49
CA ALA A 172 6.82 -2.96 18.86
C ALA A 172 5.44 -3.59 19.14
N LEU A 173 4.53 -3.57 18.15
CA LEU A 173 3.22 -4.23 18.25
C LEU A 173 3.32 -5.77 18.28
N LEU A 174 4.33 -6.35 17.63
CA LEU A 174 4.55 -7.80 17.59
C LEU A 174 5.26 -8.32 18.85
N LEU A 175 6.19 -7.55 19.41
CA LEU A 175 7.04 -7.98 20.52
C LEU A 175 6.40 -7.74 21.90
N LEU A 176 5.52 -6.74 22.05
CA LEU A 176 4.84 -6.49 23.31
C LEU A 176 3.41 -7.05 23.30
N PRO A 177 3.03 -7.91 24.29
CA PRO A 177 1.65 -8.29 24.51
C PRO A 177 0.87 -7.11 25.12
N LEU A 178 0.42 -6.17 24.29
CA LEU A 178 -0.33 -5.00 24.73
C LEU A 178 -1.83 -5.30 24.81
N PRO A 179 -2.53 -4.91 25.90
CA PRO A 179 -3.98 -4.86 25.88
C PRO A 179 -4.47 -3.86 24.83
N PHE A 180 -5.64 -4.12 24.24
CA PHE A 180 -6.15 -3.40 23.08
C PHE A 180 -6.20 -1.87 23.28
N SER A 181 -6.64 -1.40 24.45
CA SER A 181 -6.67 0.03 24.80
C SER A 181 -5.29 0.68 24.78
N THR A 182 -4.28 0.03 25.38
CA THR A 182 -2.90 0.54 25.40
C THR A 182 -2.27 0.49 24.00
N GLY A 183 -2.58 -0.52 23.20
CA GLY A 183 -2.11 -0.60 21.81
C GLY A 183 -2.68 0.52 20.92
N LEU A 184 -3.95 0.87 21.10
CA LEU A 184 -4.53 2.08 20.48
C LEU A 184 -3.85 3.36 20.96
N GLY A 185 -3.50 3.44 22.25
CA GLY A 185 -2.71 4.54 22.81
C GLY A 185 -1.32 4.66 22.17
N VAL A 186 -0.62 3.54 21.96
CA VAL A 186 0.67 3.50 21.25
C VAL A 186 0.49 4.01 19.81
N LEU A 187 -0.52 3.54 19.08
CA LEU A 187 -0.82 4.05 17.73
C LEU A 187 -1.11 5.56 17.73
N ALA A 188 -1.78 6.08 18.76
CA ALA A 188 -2.06 7.51 18.89
C ALA A 188 -0.78 8.33 19.18
N LEU A 189 0.12 7.81 20.03
CA LEU A 189 1.44 8.41 20.27
C LEU A 189 2.26 8.46 18.99
N ILE A 190 2.23 7.40 18.18
CA ILE A 190 2.92 7.34 16.90
C ILE A 190 2.37 8.38 15.93
N TRP A 191 1.04 8.54 15.90
CA TRP A 191 0.44 9.62 15.14
C TRP A 191 0.92 11.00 15.61
N LEU A 192 1.00 11.24 16.92
CA LEU A 192 1.55 12.49 17.47
C LEU A 192 3.01 12.71 17.01
N CYS A 193 3.84 11.66 17.01
CA CYS A 193 5.20 11.73 16.48
C CYS A 193 5.23 12.10 14.99
N SER A 194 4.21 11.75 14.20
CA SER A 194 4.13 12.12 12.78
C SER A 194 3.94 13.63 12.54
N LEU A 195 3.48 14.35 13.58
CA LEU A 195 3.32 15.80 13.55
C LEU A 195 4.63 16.56 13.78
N LEU A 196 5.67 15.88 14.28
CA LEU A 196 6.98 16.49 14.46
C LEU A 196 7.51 17.01 13.10
N PRO A 197 8.13 18.19 13.07
CA PRO A 197 8.58 18.84 11.84
C PRO A 197 9.87 18.18 11.30
N ILE A 198 9.85 16.87 11.06
CA ILE A 198 10.97 16.13 10.50
C ILE A 198 11.03 16.43 9.00
N ARG A 199 11.83 17.42 8.62
CA ARG A 199 12.12 17.72 7.21
C ARG A 199 13.23 16.78 6.73
N LEU A 200 12.85 15.65 6.15
CA LEU A 200 13.77 14.82 5.37
C LEU A 200 14.12 15.58 4.08
N SER A 201 15.19 16.37 4.11
CA SER A 201 15.73 17.01 2.92
C SER A 201 16.18 15.93 1.93
N LEU A 202 15.60 15.98 0.73
CA LEU A 202 16.10 15.19 -0.39
C LEU A 202 17.36 15.89 -0.90
N PRO A 203 18.53 15.22 -0.93
CA PRO A 203 19.72 15.82 -1.48
C PRO A 203 19.53 16.11 -2.97
N LYS A 204 20.01 17.27 -3.42
CA LYS A 204 20.20 17.53 -4.85
C LYS A 204 21.21 16.51 -5.38
N ILE A 205 20.93 15.91 -6.54
CA ILE A 205 21.84 14.94 -7.14
C ILE A 205 23.08 15.71 -7.59
N SER A 206 24.19 15.46 -6.92
CA SER A 206 25.50 15.95 -7.30
C SER A 206 26.47 14.86 -6.92
N SER A 207 27.05 14.21 -7.92
CA SER A 207 27.90 13.05 -7.70
C SER A 207 29.05 13.06 -8.68
N HIS A 208 30.27 13.07 -8.14
CA HIS A 208 31.51 12.89 -8.89
C HIS A 208 31.83 11.41 -9.16
N SER A 209 31.15 10.48 -8.46
CA SER A 209 31.32 9.05 -8.67
C SER A 209 29.98 8.38 -9.00
N PRO A 210 30.00 7.31 -9.82
CA PRO A 210 28.77 6.72 -10.32
C PRO A 210 28.11 5.76 -9.29
N LEU A 211 28.85 5.30 -8.27
CA LEU A 211 28.27 4.62 -7.10
C LEU A 211 27.52 5.60 -6.20
N LEU A 212 28.10 6.78 -5.94
CA LEU A 212 27.42 7.83 -5.19
C LEU A 212 26.15 8.31 -5.91
N PHE A 213 26.17 8.34 -7.24
CA PHE A 213 24.99 8.60 -8.05
C PHE A 213 23.85 7.61 -7.74
N TRP A 214 24.12 6.31 -7.77
CA TRP A 214 23.12 5.28 -7.45
C TRP A 214 22.63 5.36 -6.00
N CYS A 215 23.52 5.58 -5.03
CA CYS A 215 23.12 5.78 -3.63
C CYS A 215 22.19 6.99 -3.45
N GLN A 216 22.51 8.12 -4.11
CA GLN A 216 21.66 9.31 -4.08
C GLN A 216 20.32 9.06 -4.78
N LEU A 217 20.33 8.32 -5.89
CA LEU A 217 19.13 7.97 -6.65
C LEU A 217 18.21 7.03 -5.86
N TRP A 218 18.75 6.00 -5.20
CA TRP A 218 17.99 5.14 -4.30
C TRP A 218 17.44 5.92 -3.10
N ARG A 219 18.21 6.87 -2.56
CA ARG A 219 17.72 7.78 -1.52
C ARG A 219 16.54 8.63 -2.00
N GLN A 220 16.52 9.05 -3.27
CA GLN A 220 15.37 9.75 -3.85
C GLN A 220 14.17 8.83 -4.08
N GLN A 221 14.43 7.57 -4.42
CA GLN A 221 13.41 6.52 -4.55
C GLN A 221 12.91 5.97 -3.19
N MET A 222 13.36 6.49 -2.04
CA MET A 222 12.95 5.99 -0.71
C MET A 222 11.44 5.96 -0.52
N ALA A 223 10.71 6.89 -1.12
CA ALA A 223 9.25 6.86 -1.12
C ALA A 223 8.69 5.57 -1.75
N GLN A 224 9.24 5.15 -2.89
CA GLN A 224 8.83 3.95 -3.59
C GLN A 224 9.19 2.71 -2.77
N TRP A 225 10.42 2.64 -2.23
CA TRP A 225 10.85 1.58 -1.32
C TRP A 225 9.94 1.40 -0.12
N LEU A 226 9.63 2.49 0.59
CA LEU A 226 8.73 2.47 1.74
C LEU A 226 7.34 1.97 1.37
N SER A 227 6.80 2.41 0.23
CA SER A 227 5.48 1.94 -0.23
C SER A 227 5.46 0.43 -0.54
N ARG A 228 6.52 -0.10 -1.16
CA ARG A 228 6.63 -1.54 -1.47
C ARG A 228 6.84 -2.38 -0.23
N LEU A 229 7.68 -1.92 0.70
CA LEU A 229 7.92 -2.61 1.97
C LEU A 229 6.64 -2.67 2.81
N MET A 230 5.89 -1.57 2.90
CA MET A 230 4.57 -1.55 3.55
C MET A 230 3.58 -2.54 2.91
N LEU A 231 3.52 -2.61 1.58
CA LEU A 231 2.65 -3.54 0.86
C LEU A 231 3.03 -5.01 1.14
N ILE A 232 4.34 -5.30 1.16
CA ILE A 232 4.87 -6.63 1.50
C ILE A 232 4.43 -7.03 2.91
N LEU A 233 4.65 -6.14 3.90
CA LEU A 233 4.26 -6.40 5.29
C LEU A 233 2.75 -6.54 5.47
N LEU A 234 1.96 -5.70 4.80
CA LEU A 234 0.50 -5.79 4.81
C LEU A 234 0.03 -7.13 4.23
N CYS A 235 0.60 -7.57 3.11
CA CYS A 235 0.28 -8.87 2.51
C CYS A 235 0.61 -10.03 3.45
N LEU A 236 1.78 -9.99 4.10
CA LEU A 236 2.23 -11.02 5.05
C LEU A 236 1.37 -11.06 6.31
N LEU A 237 1.02 -9.90 6.87
CA LEU A 237 0.20 -9.83 8.07
C LEU A 237 -1.23 -10.31 7.81
N ILE A 238 -1.82 -9.94 6.69
CA ILE A 238 -3.13 -10.45 6.28
C ILE A 238 -3.05 -11.98 6.11
N ALA A 239 -2.02 -12.48 5.43
CA ALA A 239 -1.82 -13.92 5.29
C ALA A 239 -1.67 -14.61 6.65
N TYR A 240 -0.86 -14.07 7.56
CA TYR A 240 -0.68 -14.57 8.91
C TYR A 240 -2.00 -14.66 9.70
N ILE A 241 -2.82 -13.60 9.66
CA ILE A 241 -4.11 -13.57 10.34
C ILE A 241 -5.08 -14.59 9.69
N SER A 242 -5.09 -14.68 8.35
CA SER A 242 -5.90 -15.66 7.62
C SER A 242 -5.49 -17.11 7.93
N LEU A 243 -4.19 -17.39 8.07
CA LEU A 243 -3.68 -18.72 8.45
C LEU A 243 -4.16 -19.13 9.85
N LYS A 244 -4.18 -18.20 10.79
CA LYS A 244 -4.71 -18.46 12.14
C LYS A 244 -6.20 -18.74 12.15
N GLN A 245 -6.97 -18.06 11.31
CA GLN A 245 -8.42 -18.24 11.23
C GLN A 245 -8.83 -19.50 10.46
N ARG A 246 -8.05 -19.88 9.44
CA ARG A 246 -8.30 -21.06 8.61
C ARG A 246 -6.99 -21.80 8.30
N PRO A 247 -6.49 -22.61 9.25
CA PRO A 247 -5.28 -23.41 9.03
C PRO A 247 -5.45 -24.43 7.91
N ASP A 248 -6.68 -24.90 7.67
CA ASP A 248 -7.00 -25.86 6.61
C ASP A 248 -6.65 -25.35 5.21
N LEU A 249 -6.58 -24.04 5.01
CA LEU A 249 -6.24 -23.40 3.73
C LEU A 249 -4.79 -22.89 3.69
N ALA A 250 -3.92 -23.39 4.56
CA ALA A 250 -2.61 -22.80 4.77
C ALA A 250 -1.73 -22.75 3.52
N ALA A 251 -1.71 -23.84 2.76
CA ALA A 251 -0.93 -23.93 1.53
C ALA A 251 -1.44 -22.95 0.46
N LEU A 252 -2.77 -22.79 0.32
CA LEU A 252 -3.38 -21.84 -0.62
C LEU A 252 -3.15 -20.38 -0.20
N ILE A 253 -3.30 -20.06 1.08
CA ILE A 253 -3.08 -18.72 1.62
C ILE A 253 -1.61 -18.31 1.46
N SER A 254 -0.67 -19.19 1.81
CA SER A 254 0.77 -18.92 1.65
C SER A 254 1.18 -18.81 0.17
N TYR A 255 0.62 -19.65 -0.70
CA TYR A 255 0.85 -19.60 -2.14
C TYR A 255 0.35 -18.29 -2.76
N SER A 256 -0.90 -17.90 -2.48
CA SER A 256 -1.48 -16.64 -2.97
C SER A 256 -0.74 -15.41 -2.44
N ALA A 257 -0.36 -15.42 -1.16
CA ALA A 257 0.49 -14.38 -0.58
C ALA A 257 1.85 -14.30 -1.30
N GLY A 258 2.46 -15.45 -1.61
CA GLY A 258 3.71 -15.52 -2.37
C GLY A 258 3.61 -14.90 -3.76
N LEU A 259 2.56 -15.20 -4.52
CA LEU A 259 2.34 -14.58 -5.83
C LEU A 259 2.23 -13.05 -5.75
N LEU A 260 1.52 -12.53 -4.74
CA LEU A 260 1.37 -11.08 -4.51
C LEU A 260 2.69 -10.43 -4.09
N LEU A 261 3.47 -11.08 -3.22
CA LEU A 261 4.78 -10.62 -2.81
C LEU A 261 5.76 -10.52 -3.98
N LEU A 262 5.74 -11.51 -4.88
CA LEU A 262 6.52 -11.48 -6.11
C LEU A 262 6.07 -10.36 -7.06
N LEU A 263 4.77 -10.12 -7.18
CA LEU A 263 4.25 -8.99 -7.97
C LEU A 263 4.78 -7.65 -7.43
N VAL A 264 4.68 -7.45 -6.12
CA VAL A 264 5.09 -6.21 -5.46
C VAL A 264 6.59 -5.99 -5.61
N SER A 265 7.41 -7.03 -5.42
CA SER A 265 8.88 -6.93 -5.58
C SER A 265 9.27 -6.66 -7.04
N ALA A 266 8.74 -7.43 -8.00
CA ALA A 266 9.02 -7.25 -9.43
C ALA A 266 8.57 -5.88 -9.96
N SER A 267 7.48 -5.31 -9.42
CA SER A 267 6.99 -3.99 -9.82
C SER A 267 7.98 -2.84 -9.56
N MET A 268 8.98 -3.04 -8.69
CA MET A 268 10.05 -2.04 -8.47
C MET A 268 10.93 -1.89 -9.71
N GLN A 269 11.06 -2.93 -10.55
CA GLN A 269 11.80 -2.86 -11.80
C GLN A 269 11.22 -1.82 -12.77
N LEU A 270 9.89 -1.60 -12.75
CA LEU A 270 9.25 -0.58 -13.57
C LEU A 270 9.73 0.82 -13.20
N ASN A 271 9.89 1.09 -11.90
CA ASN A 271 10.42 2.36 -11.41
C ASN A 271 11.89 2.53 -11.76
N SER A 272 12.69 1.47 -11.60
CA SER A 272 14.10 1.45 -12.00
C SER A 272 14.27 1.75 -13.50
N ASN A 273 13.47 1.11 -14.36
CA ASN A 273 13.50 1.35 -15.81
C ASN A 273 13.17 2.81 -16.14
N ASN A 274 12.12 3.37 -15.52
CA ASN A 274 11.75 4.77 -15.70
C ASN A 274 12.89 5.71 -15.29
N THR A 275 13.61 5.41 -14.21
CA THR A 275 14.77 6.24 -13.84
C THR A 275 15.92 6.14 -14.84
N VAL A 276 16.17 4.96 -15.40
CA VAL A 276 17.21 4.81 -16.42
C VAL A 276 16.84 5.53 -17.72
N GLN A 277 15.55 5.59 -18.07
CA GLN A 277 15.06 6.39 -19.19
C GLN A 277 15.20 7.90 -18.92
N LEU A 278 14.84 8.37 -17.72
CA LEU A 278 14.96 9.79 -17.34
C LEU A 278 16.41 10.28 -17.38
N TYR A 279 17.37 9.43 -17.01
CA TYR A 279 18.80 9.75 -17.01
C TYR A 279 19.56 9.08 -18.16
N GLN A 280 18.90 8.84 -19.30
CA GLN A 280 19.49 8.10 -20.42
C GLN A 280 20.83 8.67 -20.89
N LEU A 281 20.94 10.01 -20.98
CA LEU A 281 22.18 10.70 -21.37
C LEU A 281 23.33 10.42 -20.40
N PHE A 282 23.05 10.34 -19.09
CA PHE A 282 24.06 9.98 -18.10
C PHE A 282 24.56 8.55 -18.34
N PHE A 283 23.66 7.58 -18.53
CA PHE A 283 24.06 6.19 -18.76
C PHE A 283 24.74 5.94 -20.10
N GLN A 284 24.61 6.84 -21.08
CA GLN A 284 25.36 6.77 -22.34
C GLN A 284 26.82 7.19 -22.19
N LEU A 285 27.15 8.03 -21.20
CA LEU A 285 28.50 8.53 -20.95
C LEU A 285 29.36 7.62 -20.05
N TYR A 286 28.75 6.60 -19.44
CA TYR A 286 29.37 5.68 -18.48
C TYR A 286 29.32 4.23 -18.98
N PRO A 287 30.17 3.33 -18.43
CA PRO A 287 30.19 1.93 -18.85
C PRO A 287 28.84 1.23 -18.65
N PRO A 288 28.47 0.29 -19.55
CA PRO A 288 27.16 -0.35 -19.55
C PRO A 288 26.88 -1.18 -18.29
N VAL A 289 27.92 -1.62 -17.57
CA VAL A 289 27.82 -2.31 -16.28
C VAL A 289 27.06 -1.46 -15.26
N LEU A 290 27.21 -0.13 -15.30
CA LEU A 290 26.53 0.75 -14.35
C LEU A 290 25.01 0.70 -14.48
N LYS A 291 24.50 0.44 -15.70
CA LYS A 291 23.08 0.30 -15.98
C LYS A 291 22.51 -0.95 -15.32
N GLN A 292 23.31 -1.98 -15.07
CA GLN A 292 22.87 -3.24 -14.45
C GLN A 292 22.49 -3.07 -12.97
N TRP A 293 22.96 -2.01 -12.30
CA TRP A 293 22.60 -1.71 -10.92
C TRP A 293 21.11 -1.39 -10.74
N GLN A 294 20.38 -1.12 -11.83
CA GLN A 294 18.93 -0.96 -11.84
C GLN A 294 18.16 -2.22 -11.36
N PHE A 295 18.77 -3.41 -11.45
CA PHE A 295 18.17 -4.70 -11.09
C PHE A 295 18.30 -5.02 -9.60
N LEU A 296 19.16 -4.31 -8.87
CA LEU A 296 19.42 -4.57 -7.46
C LEU A 296 18.18 -4.31 -6.56
N PRO A 297 17.43 -3.20 -6.72
CA PRO A 297 16.23 -2.94 -5.90
C PRO A 297 15.18 -4.05 -5.91
N PRO A 298 14.68 -4.52 -7.08
CA PRO A 298 13.71 -5.59 -7.10
C PRO A 298 14.27 -6.94 -6.62
N LEU A 299 15.59 -7.20 -6.74
CA LEU A 299 16.21 -8.45 -6.28
C LEU A 299 16.23 -8.49 -4.76
N LEU A 300 16.63 -7.39 -4.12
CA LEU A 300 16.62 -7.27 -2.66
C LEU A 300 15.20 -7.42 -2.10
N LEU A 301 14.20 -6.80 -2.73
CA LEU A 301 12.80 -6.95 -2.33
C LEU A 301 12.30 -8.39 -2.54
N GLY A 302 12.69 -9.03 -3.64
CA GLY A 302 12.35 -10.43 -3.93
C GLY A 302 12.93 -11.36 -2.86
N LEU A 303 14.22 -11.23 -2.55
CA LEU A 303 14.89 -12.00 -1.49
C LEU A 303 14.23 -11.78 -0.13
N LEU A 304 14.00 -10.53 0.25
CA LEU A 304 13.30 -10.19 1.49
C LEU A 304 11.88 -10.78 1.53
N SER A 305 11.17 -10.77 0.40
CA SER A 305 9.83 -11.34 0.33
C SER A 305 9.82 -12.86 0.48
N GLY A 306 10.80 -13.54 -0.11
CA GLY A 306 10.98 -14.98 0.03
C GLY A 306 11.35 -15.38 1.45
N THR A 307 12.29 -14.67 2.08
CA THR A 307 12.66 -14.95 3.48
C THR A 307 11.50 -14.70 4.44
N LEU A 308 10.78 -13.59 4.29
CA LEU A 308 9.61 -13.32 5.13
C LEU A 308 8.47 -14.33 4.89
N LEU A 309 8.31 -14.83 3.67
CA LEU A 309 7.32 -15.87 3.39
C LEU A 309 7.65 -17.19 4.11
N THR A 310 8.94 -17.54 4.26
CA THR A 310 9.32 -18.74 5.05
C THR A 310 8.93 -18.64 6.52
N LEU A 311 8.81 -17.43 7.08
CA LEU A 311 8.32 -17.22 8.45
C LEU A 311 6.86 -17.62 8.64
N LEU A 312 6.07 -17.72 7.57
CA LEU A 312 4.70 -18.23 7.62
C LEU A 312 4.65 -19.77 7.73
N GLY A 313 5.80 -20.45 7.67
CA GLY A 313 5.91 -21.91 7.72
C GLY A 313 5.50 -22.72 6.46
N PRO A 314 5.44 -22.18 5.22
CA PRO A 314 5.12 -22.99 4.05
C PRO A 314 6.25 -23.99 3.72
N PRO A 315 5.92 -25.12 3.07
CA PRO A 315 6.93 -26.08 2.62
C PRO A 315 7.85 -25.43 1.57
N ALA A 316 9.15 -25.77 1.60
CA ALA A 316 10.14 -25.22 0.67
C ALA A 316 9.80 -25.46 -0.81
N SER A 317 9.03 -26.50 -1.13
CA SER A 317 8.51 -26.80 -2.46
C SER A 317 7.64 -25.66 -3.04
N LEU A 318 6.96 -24.90 -2.17
CA LEU A 318 6.12 -23.78 -2.57
C LEU A 318 6.95 -22.63 -3.14
N LEU A 319 8.15 -22.36 -2.61
CA LEU A 319 9.06 -21.37 -3.17
C LEU A 319 9.50 -21.73 -4.60
N LEU A 320 9.71 -23.03 -4.85
CA LEU A 320 10.11 -23.51 -6.17
C LEU A 320 8.97 -23.34 -7.19
N LEU A 321 7.71 -23.53 -6.77
CA LEU A 321 6.53 -23.27 -7.59
C LEU A 321 6.34 -21.80 -7.96
N LEU A 322 6.80 -20.88 -7.11
CA LEU A 322 6.71 -19.45 -7.32
C LEU A 322 7.80 -18.89 -8.26
N LEU A 323 8.92 -19.62 -8.42
CA LEU A 323 10.08 -19.19 -9.21
C LEU A 323 9.75 -18.90 -10.69
N PRO A 324 8.98 -19.73 -11.43
CA PRO A 324 8.57 -19.43 -12.79
C PRO A 324 7.79 -18.11 -12.89
N ALA A 325 6.85 -17.87 -11.96
CA ALA A 325 6.07 -16.64 -11.93
C ALA A 325 6.95 -15.41 -11.69
N PHE A 326 7.96 -15.53 -10.83
CA PHE A 326 8.95 -14.48 -10.62
C PHE A 326 9.78 -14.19 -11.87
N VAL A 327 10.36 -15.22 -12.50
CA VAL A 327 11.22 -15.04 -13.68
C VAL A 327 10.45 -14.39 -14.84
N VAL A 328 9.23 -14.85 -15.09
CA VAL A 328 8.39 -14.30 -16.16
C VAL A 328 8.00 -12.85 -15.86
N SER A 329 7.51 -12.56 -14.65
CA SER A 329 7.11 -11.21 -14.27
C SER A 329 8.29 -10.24 -14.27
N TRP A 330 9.48 -10.68 -13.83
CA TRP A 330 10.72 -9.93 -13.88
C TRP A 330 11.14 -9.61 -15.32
N TYR A 331 11.17 -10.64 -16.18
CA TYR A 331 11.57 -10.49 -17.58
C TYR A 331 10.65 -9.52 -18.32
N LEU A 332 9.34 -9.60 -18.09
CA LEU A 332 8.37 -8.69 -18.68
C LEU A 332 8.46 -7.29 -18.09
N ALA A 333 8.69 -7.15 -16.78
CA ALA A 333 8.94 -5.84 -16.17
C ALA A 333 10.15 -5.16 -16.83
N TRP A 334 11.19 -5.92 -17.17
CA TRP A 334 12.38 -5.40 -17.84
C TRP A 334 12.14 -5.03 -19.30
N ARG A 335 11.61 -5.94 -20.13
CA ARG A 335 11.54 -5.75 -21.59
C ARG A 335 10.23 -5.14 -22.10
N GLN A 336 9.10 -5.44 -21.46
CA GLN A 336 7.76 -5.05 -21.93
C GLN A 336 6.91 -4.57 -20.75
N PRO A 337 7.21 -3.38 -20.18
CA PRO A 337 6.51 -2.88 -18.99
C PRO A 337 5.00 -2.75 -19.19
N GLN A 338 4.56 -2.51 -20.43
CA GLN A 338 3.14 -2.45 -20.79
C GLN A 338 2.41 -3.79 -20.59
N ARG A 339 3.09 -4.93 -20.70
CA ARG A 339 2.51 -6.26 -20.55
C ARG A 339 2.81 -6.90 -19.20
N PHE A 340 3.46 -6.17 -18.28
CA PHE A 340 3.90 -6.68 -16.99
C PHE A 340 2.76 -7.36 -16.21
N VAL A 341 1.63 -6.67 -16.08
CA VAL A 341 0.47 -7.16 -15.34
C VAL A 341 -0.14 -8.39 -15.99
N GLY A 342 -0.39 -8.34 -17.30
CA GLY A 342 -0.99 -9.46 -18.03
C GLY A 342 -0.10 -10.70 -18.02
N GLY A 343 1.22 -10.51 -18.11
CA GLY A 343 2.17 -11.61 -18.02
C GLY A 343 2.33 -12.18 -16.61
N TRP A 344 2.23 -11.35 -15.56
CA TRP A 344 2.15 -11.88 -14.19
C TRP A 344 0.88 -12.74 -14.00
N LEU A 345 -0.26 -12.33 -14.55
CA LEU A 345 -1.50 -13.12 -14.51
C LEU A 345 -1.35 -14.45 -15.26
N ALA A 346 -0.78 -14.44 -16.46
CA ALA A 346 -0.55 -15.68 -17.20
C ALA A 346 0.41 -16.62 -16.46
N ALA A 347 1.48 -16.07 -15.89
CA ALA A 347 2.46 -16.84 -15.15
C ALA A 347 1.93 -17.35 -13.80
N SER A 348 1.08 -16.58 -13.12
CA SER A 348 0.41 -17.02 -11.90
C SER A 348 -0.63 -18.08 -12.18
N LEU A 349 -1.37 -18.01 -13.29
CA LEU A 349 -2.27 -19.09 -13.72
C LEU A 349 -1.50 -20.39 -14.00
N LEU A 350 -0.36 -20.31 -14.69
CA LEU A 350 0.50 -21.47 -14.95
C LEU A 350 1.07 -22.06 -13.65
N SER A 351 1.61 -21.22 -12.78
CA SER A 351 2.10 -21.62 -11.45
C SER A 351 0.98 -22.24 -10.60
N SER A 352 -0.25 -21.74 -10.73
CA SER A 352 -1.41 -22.27 -9.98
C SER A 352 -1.88 -23.60 -10.55
N GLY A 353 -1.83 -23.75 -11.88
CA GLY A 353 -2.05 -25.05 -12.53
C GLY A 353 -1.03 -26.10 -12.08
N LEU A 354 0.25 -25.72 -11.97
CA LEU A 354 1.30 -26.61 -11.43
C LEU A 354 1.07 -26.93 -9.95
N TYR A 355 0.65 -25.96 -9.15
CA TYR A 355 0.29 -26.17 -7.74
C TYR A 355 -0.84 -27.19 -7.59
N ILE A 356 -1.89 -27.09 -8.41
CA ILE A 356 -3.03 -28.02 -8.41
C ILE A 356 -2.59 -29.41 -8.90
N LEU A 357 -1.80 -29.49 -9.98
CA LEU A 357 -1.36 -30.76 -10.58
C LEU A 357 -0.41 -31.56 -9.70
N LEU A 358 0.45 -30.89 -8.91
CA LEU A 358 1.39 -31.54 -8.01
C LEU A 358 0.76 -32.01 -6.69
N GLY A 359 -0.54 -31.79 -6.49
CA GLY A 359 -1.28 -32.34 -5.34
C GLY A 359 -0.74 -31.86 -3.98
N ILE A 360 -0.12 -30.67 -3.92
CA ILE A 360 0.31 -30.07 -2.66
C ILE A 360 -0.92 -29.38 -2.05
N GLY A 361 -1.83 -30.20 -1.52
CA GLY A 361 -3.03 -29.82 -0.78
C GLY A 361 -2.99 -30.47 0.59
#